data_AF-A0A2V6SJG0-F1
#
_entry.id   AF-A0A2V6SJG0-F1
#
_cell.length_a   1.000
_cell.length_b   1.000
_cell.length_c   1.000
_cell.angle_alpha   90.00
_cell.angle_beta   90.00
_cell.angle_gamma   90.00
#
_symmetry.space_group_name_H-M   'P 1'
#
loop_
_entity.id
_entity.type
_entity.pdbx_description
1 polymer ?
#
loop_
_entity_poly.entity_id
_entity_poly.type
_entity_poly.pdbx_seq_one_letter_code
_entity_poly.pdbx_strand_id
1 'polypeptide(L)'
;MTRVALLWHMHQPYYEDLVTHEHVLPWVRLHALKDYYGMAALLEEFPLVRATFNLVPSLLVQLEAFAEDHARDRYLELGLKPAAALTPEDVVFVLGNFFHAHRSRMIDVHPRYGELLAMRGVSTAPAHLEAAARRFAVGDLRDLQVWQKLAWFDPLYFERDARVQGLVTKGRHFTEEDKFALRGVELEILNGVIPAYRARLEAGQIEVSTSPFYHPILPLLCDADVYRRTHPDAPALRRPFRHPEDAAAQLERAAAYHHRLFGRRPVGLWPSEGSVSDAMVPLVAGAGFEWMATDEQILARSLAIDLGRDDRGHLLQPERLYRPYRVAAGGRQVTCAFRDHTLSDLIGFTYAGWPAQRAADDFLGRLAEAGRRFASRTEGEEATVFVVLDGENAWEHFEGGGRPFLRALYGGLSAHSELRTVTMAEACRGGSRSLSGIFPGSWIDANFYIWIGHRDDRRAWGQLSDARSGHTGTRAGVRGAPDCRRQRLVLVVRG
;
A
#
# COMPACT_ATOMS: atom_id res chain seq x y z
N MET A 1 23.76 11.14 16.59
CA MET A 1 23.18 10.89 15.25
C MET A 1 21.94 10.03 15.46
N THR A 2 20.87 10.25 14.73
CA THR A 2 19.62 9.49 14.81
C THR A 2 19.42 8.77 13.49
N ARG A 3 19.19 7.46 13.54
CA ARG A 3 18.88 6.65 12.36
C ARG A 3 17.39 6.74 12.08
N VAL A 4 17.02 7.04 10.84
CA VAL A 4 15.63 7.12 10.38
C VAL A 4 15.41 6.04 9.34
N ALA A 5 14.56 5.06 9.66
CA ALA A 5 14.21 3.96 8.77
C ALA A 5 12.82 4.20 8.20
N LEU A 6 12.75 4.66 6.95
CA LEU A 6 11.52 4.88 6.21
C LEU A 6 11.12 3.59 5.48
N LEU A 7 9.90 3.11 5.71
CA LEU A 7 9.27 2.05 4.92
C LEU A 7 7.98 2.56 4.29
N TRP A 8 7.91 2.48 2.96
CA TRP A 8 6.70 2.75 2.17
C TRP A 8 6.08 1.41 1.75
N HIS A 9 4.88 1.11 2.22
CA HIS A 9 4.16 -0.13 1.91
C HIS A 9 3.24 0.07 0.70
N MET A 10 3.54 -0.61 -0.41
CA MET A 10 2.75 -0.54 -1.65
C MET A 10 1.87 -1.77 -1.77
N HIS A 11 0.56 -1.59 -1.72
CA HIS A 11 -0.40 -2.69 -1.75
C HIS A 11 -1.69 -2.37 -2.48
N GLN A 12 -2.09 -3.29 -3.35
CA GLN A 12 -3.46 -3.39 -3.82
C GLN A 12 -3.95 -4.83 -3.68
N PRO A 13 -5.24 -5.03 -3.32
CA PRO A 13 -5.89 -6.32 -3.42
C PRO A 13 -5.72 -6.96 -4.81
N TYR A 14 -5.89 -8.27 -4.87
CA TYR A 14 -5.93 -8.99 -6.13
C TYR A 14 -7.29 -8.77 -6.82
N TYR A 15 -7.32 -7.90 -7.83
CA TYR A 15 -8.56 -7.45 -8.49
C TYR A 15 -8.99 -8.30 -9.68
N GLU A 16 -8.13 -9.17 -10.20
CA GLU A 16 -8.51 -10.05 -11.31
C GLU A 16 -9.57 -11.05 -10.85
N ASP A 17 -10.74 -11.00 -11.47
CA ASP A 17 -11.74 -12.05 -11.37
C ASP A 17 -11.24 -13.27 -12.16
N LEU A 18 -10.88 -14.35 -11.47
CA LEU A 18 -10.30 -15.56 -12.08
C LEU A 18 -11.26 -16.29 -13.04
N VAL A 19 -12.54 -15.91 -13.10
CA VAL A 19 -13.52 -16.47 -14.05
C VAL A 19 -13.58 -15.63 -15.32
N THR A 20 -13.58 -14.29 -15.20
CA THR A 20 -13.70 -13.39 -16.37
C THR A 20 -12.35 -12.90 -16.89
N HIS A 21 -11.28 -13.03 -16.10
CA HIS A 21 -9.96 -12.44 -16.32
C HIS A 21 -9.97 -10.90 -16.43
N GLU A 22 -11.02 -10.26 -15.92
CA GLU A 22 -11.14 -8.80 -15.86
C GLU A 22 -10.73 -8.29 -14.48
N HIS A 23 -10.00 -7.18 -14.46
CA HIS A 23 -9.71 -6.47 -13.22
C HIS A 23 -10.92 -5.60 -12.84
N VAL A 24 -11.47 -5.83 -11.65
CA VAL A 24 -12.70 -5.15 -11.22
C VAL A 24 -12.49 -3.68 -10.85
N LEU A 25 -11.25 -3.27 -10.57
CA LEU A 25 -10.88 -1.91 -10.18
C LEU A 25 -9.56 -1.47 -10.86
N PRO A 26 -9.38 -0.16 -11.14
CA PRO A 26 -8.28 0.34 -11.95
C PRO A 26 -7.03 0.71 -11.13
N TRP A 27 -7.06 0.50 -9.81
CA TRP A 27 -6.12 1.15 -8.88
C TRP A 27 -4.67 0.73 -9.08
N VAL A 28 -4.40 -0.54 -9.40
CA VAL A 28 -3.05 -1.01 -9.75
C VAL A 28 -2.47 -0.17 -10.89
N ARG A 29 -3.26 0.04 -11.94
CA ARG A 29 -2.86 0.82 -13.11
C ARG A 29 -2.71 2.30 -12.77
N LEU A 30 -3.69 2.90 -12.10
CA LEU A 30 -3.68 4.34 -11.79
C LEU A 30 -2.55 4.73 -10.82
N HIS A 31 -2.34 3.99 -9.73
CA HIS A 31 -1.23 4.23 -8.81
C HIS A 31 0.14 3.96 -9.44
N ALA A 32 0.23 3.09 -10.47
CA ALA A 32 1.48 2.91 -11.19
C ALA A 32 1.93 4.17 -11.96
N LEU A 33 0.97 4.97 -12.45
CA LEU A 33 1.24 6.21 -13.19
C LEU A 33 1.78 7.34 -12.31
N LYS A 34 1.68 7.17 -11.00
CA LYS A 34 2.02 8.16 -9.99
C LYS A 34 2.92 7.58 -8.92
N ASP A 35 2.35 6.84 -7.98
CA ASP A 35 2.97 6.53 -6.71
C ASP A 35 4.06 5.45 -6.87
N TYR A 36 3.80 4.35 -7.59
CA TYR A 36 4.75 3.24 -7.68
C TYR A 36 6.03 3.61 -8.45
N TYR A 37 5.91 4.22 -9.63
CA TYR A 37 7.08 4.70 -10.35
C TYR A 37 7.65 5.96 -9.70
N GLY A 38 6.79 6.93 -9.42
CA GLY A 38 7.18 8.29 -9.08
C GLY A 38 7.93 8.40 -7.76
N MET A 39 7.57 7.62 -6.74
CA MET A 39 8.27 7.61 -5.46
C MET A 39 9.67 7.02 -5.57
N ALA A 40 9.82 5.92 -6.33
CA ALA A 40 11.15 5.40 -6.64
C ALA A 40 11.94 6.49 -7.38
N ALA A 41 11.42 6.97 -8.51
CA ALA A 41 12.05 7.99 -9.36
C ALA A 41 12.54 9.22 -8.58
N LEU A 42 11.79 9.68 -7.57
CA LEU A 42 12.16 10.85 -6.77
C LEU A 42 13.53 10.71 -6.07
N LEU A 43 13.90 9.50 -5.67
CA LEU A 43 15.15 9.27 -4.95
C LEU A 43 16.40 9.52 -5.80
N GLU A 44 16.28 9.63 -7.14
CA GLU A 44 17.40 10.10 -7.98
C GLU A 44 17.83 11.52 -7.63
N GLU A 45 16.90 12.37 -7.18
CA GLU A 45 17.18 13.75 -6.77
C GLU A 45 17.92 13.80 -5.42
N PHE A 46 17.92 12.70 -4.64
CA PHE A 46 18.44 12.64 -3.27
C PHE A 46 19.29 11.38 -3.03
N PRO A 47 20.50 11.27 -3.62
CA PRO A 47 21.33 10.06 -3.58
C PRO A 47 21.79 9.64 -2.17
N LEU A 48 21.76 10.55 -1.19
CA LEU A 48 22.10 10.28 0.21
C LEU A 48 20.93 9.71 1.02
N VAL A 49 19.69 9.81 0.51
CA VAL A 49 18.52 9.25 1.18
C VAL A 49 18.45 7.76 0.92
N ARG A 50 18.41 6.98 2.00
CA ARG A 50 18.15 5.54 2.01
C ARG A 50 16.72 5.29 2.46
N ALA A 51 16.04 4.36 1.81
CA ALA A 51 14.65 4.01 2.13
C ALA A 51 14.38 2.53 1.89
N THR A 52 13.28 2.05 2.45
CA THR A 52 12.77 0.71 2.18
C THR A 52 11.43 0.83 1.47
N PHE A 53 11.26 0.09 0.39
CA PHE A 53 9.95 -0.09 -0.22
C PHE A 53 9.50 -1.52 0.00
N ASN A 54 8.28 -1.69 0.46
CA ASN A 54 7.66 -2.98 0.54
C ASN A 54 6.70 -3.13 -0.64
N LEU A 55 6.95 -4.13 -1.49
CA LEU A 55 6.14 -4.39 -2.67
C LEU A 55 5.42 -5.72 -2.50
N VAL A 56 4.09 -5.69 -2.39
CA VAL A 56 3.29 -6.90 -2.21
C VAL A 56 3.28 -7.73 -3.50
N PRO A 57 3.53 -9.05 -3.45
CA PRO A 57 3.59 -9.87 -4.67
C PRO A 57 2.31 -9.85 -5.50
N SER A 58 1.12 -9.88 -4.89
CA SER A 58 -0.15 -9.79 -5.61
C SER A 58 -0.34 -8.49 -6.36
N LEU A 59 0.23 -7.38 -5.87
CA LEU A 59 0.25 -6.11 -6.60
C LEU A 59 1.15 -6.24 -7.84
N LEU A 60 2.37 -6.77 -7.65
CA LEU A 60 3.35 -6.91 -8.72
C LEU A 60 2.89 -7.83 -9.85
N VAL A 61 2.16 -8.92 -9.55
CA VAL A 61 1.57 -9.81 -10.56
C VAL A 61 0.62 -9.05 -11.48
N GLN A 62 -0.27 -8.24 -10.90
CA GLN A 62 -1.21 -7.43 -11.66
C GLN A 62 -0.50 -6.34 -12.46
N LEU A 63 0.54 -5.73 -11.87
CA LEU A 63 1.35 -4.72 -12.52
C LEU A 63 2.07 -5.27 -13.76
N GLU A 64 2.67 -6.45 -13.69
CA GLU A 64 3.25 -7.14 -14.85
C GLU A 64 2.18 -7.36 -15.93
N ALA A 65 1.00 -7.84 -15.56
CA ALA A 65 -0.08 -8.09 -16.51
C ALA A 65 -0.54 -6.80 -17.23
N PHE A 66 -0.58 -5.66 -16.53
CA PHE A 66 -0.87 -4.36 -17.15
C PHE A 66 0.30 -3.84 -18.02
N ALA A 67 1.54 -4.05 -17.59
CA ALA A 67 2.74 -3.65 -18.33
C ALA A 67 2.90 -4.43 -19.65
N GLU A 68 2.52 -5.70 -19.65
CA GLU A 68 2.48 -6.57 -20.84
C GLU A 68 1.26 -6.32 -21.75
N ASP A 69 0.37 -5.37 -21.40
CA ASP A 69 -0.93 -5.11 -22.05
C ASP A 69 -1.87 -6.34 -22.13
N HIS A 70 -1.66 -7.33 -21.26
CA HIS A 70 -2.50 -8.53 -21.15
C HIS A 70 -3.72 -8.31 -20.23
N ALA A 71 -3.58 -7.46 -19.21
CA ALA A 71 -4.67 -7.12 -18.30
C ALA A 71 -5.62 -6.09 -18.90
N ARG A 72 -6.92 -6.27 -18.64
CA ARG A 72 -7.98 -5.30 -18.96
C ARG A 72 -8.78 -4.98 -17.70
N ASP A 73 -9.17 -3.73 -17.61
CA ASP A 73 -10.16 -3.22 -16.67
C ASP A 73 -11.20 -2.38 -17.43
N ARG A 74 -12.41 -2.28 -16.90
CA ARG A 74 -13.51 -1.57 -17.57
C ARG A 74 -13.22 -0.08 -17.80
N TYR A 75 -12.38 0.53 -16.97
CA TYR A 75 -11.99 1.93 -17.10
C TYR A 75 -11.02 2.11 -18.28
N LEU A 76 -10.08 1.19 -18.46
CA LEU A 76 -9.15 1.20 -19.59
C LEU A 76 -9.90 0.98 -20.91
N GLU A 77 -10.79 -0.03 -20.96
CA GLU A 77 -11.61 -0.32 -22.14
C GLU A 77 -12.43 0.89 -22.55
N LEU A 78 -13.24 1.42 -21.62
CA LEU A 78 -14.07 2.59 -21.89
C LEU A 78 -13.25 3.86 -22.09
N GLY A 79 -12.06 3.96 -21.51
CA GLY A 79 -11.15 5.09 -21.73
C GLY A 79 -10.48 5.08 -23.11
N LEU A 80 -10.49 3.96 -23.83
CA LEU A 80 -9.96 3.82 -25.19
C LEU A 80 -11.04 3.71 -26.26
N LYS A 81 -12.27 3.33 -25.89
CA LYS A 81 -13.40 3.25 -26.81
C LYS A 81 -13.67 4.62 -27.46
N PRO A 82 -13.89 4.68 -28.80
CA PRO A 82 -14.27 5.93 -29.45
C PRO A 82 -15.49 6.56 -28.78
N ALA A 83 -15.43 7.86 -28.47
CA ALA A 83 -16.49 8.49 -27.67
C ALA A 83 -17.87 8.41 -28.35
N ALA A 84 -17.88 8.46 -29.69
CA ALA A 84 -19.10 8.32 -30.49
C ALA A 84 -19.71 6.91 -30.47
N ALA A 85 -18.95 5.90 -30.02
CA ALA A 85 -19.37 4.50 -29.96
C ALA A 85 -19.79 4.05 -28.55
N LEU A 86 -19.74 4.95 -27.55
CA LEU A 86 -20.21 4.66 -26.19
C LEU A 86 -21.73 4.41 -26.21
N THR A 87 -22.17 3.30 -25.62
CA THR A 87 -23.59 3.04 -25.40
C THR A 87 -24.13 3.91 -24.25
N PRO A 88 -25.46 4.04 -24.07
CA PRO A 88 -26.02 4.74 -22.92
C PRO A 88 -25.49 4.19 -21.58
N GLU A 89 -25.34 2.88 -21.45
CA GLU A 89 -24.80 2.23 -20.26
C GLU A 89 -23.31 2.56 -20.06
N ASP A 90 -22.52 2.60 -21.13
CA ASP A 90 -21.12 3.03 -21.07
C ASP A 90 -21.00 4.47 -20.57
N VAL A 91 -21.87 5.37 -21.06
CA VAL A 91 -21.87 6.78 -20.64
C VAL A 91 -22.21 6.90 -19.16
N VAL A 92 -23.22 6.18 -18.67
CA VAL A 92 -23.57 6.17 -17.24
C VAL A 92 -22.39 5.66 -16.40
N PHE A 93 -21.71 4.61 -16.85
CA PHE A 93 -20.51 4.11 -16.18
C PHE A 93 -19.40 5.17 -16.14
N VAL A 94 -19.09 5.79 -17.28
CA VAL A 94 -18.07 6.84 -17.39
C VAL A 94 -18.39 7.99 -16.43
N LEU A 95 -19.61 8.52 -16.44
CA LEU A 95 -20.00 9.63 -15.56
C LEU A 95 -19.98 9.27 -14.07
N GLY A 96 -20.24 8.00 -13.74
CA GLY A 96 -20.20 7.51 -12.37
C GLY A 96 -18.77 7.31 -11.83
N ASN A 97 -17.83 6.92 -12.68
CA ASN A 97 -16.54 6.37 -12.24
C ASN A 97 -15.31 7.15 -12.72
N PHE A 98 -15.43 8.02 -13.74
CA PHE A 98 -14.28 8.72 -14.31
C PHE A 98 -13.87 9.98 -13.54
N PHE A 99 -14.54 10.24 -12.40
CA PHE A 99 -14.20 11.32 -11.46
C PHE A 99 -13.65 10.78 -10.13
N HIS A 100 -13.19 9.53 -10.11
CA HIS A 100 -12.48 8.93 -8.97
C HIS A 100 -11.06 9.52 -8.84
N ALA A 101 -11.00 10.76 -8.37
CA ALA A 101 -9.78 11.52 -8.08
C ALA A 101 -10.11 12.61 -7.06
N HIS A 102 -9.12 13.07 -6.29
CA HIS A 102 -9.36 14.10 -5.29
C HIS A 102 -9.82 15.42 -5.93
N ARG A 103 -11.02 15.89 -5.55
CA ARG A 103 -11.68 17.02 -6.21
C ARG A 103 -10.82 18.27 -6.31
N SER A 104 -10.37 18.82 -5.18
CA SER A 104 -9.64 20.10 -5.19
C SER A 104 -8.16 19.98 -5.59
N ARG A 105 -7.59 18.77 -5.63
CA ARG A 105 -6.15 18.55 -5.83
C ARG A 105 -5.82 17.96 -7.21
N MET A 106 -6.75 17.25 -7.82
CA MET A 106 -6.56 16.54 -9.09
C MET A 106 -7.60 16.92 -10.15
N ILE A 107 -8.82 17.30 -9.74
CA ILE A 107 -9.89 17.65 -10.70
C ILE A 107 -9.91 19.16 -10.96
N ASP A 108 -10.18 19.96 -9.93
CA ASP A 108 -10.44 21.40 -10.05
C ASP A 108 -9.17 22.20 -10.44
N VAL A 109 -7.98 21.59 -10.31
CA VAL A 109 -6.71 22.15 -10.82
C VAL A 109 -6.64 22.17 -12.35
N HIS A 110 -7.50 21.41 -13.03
CA HIS A 110 -7.62 21.38 -14.48
C HIS A 110 -9.00 21.93 -14.90
N PRO A 111 -9.09 23.15 -15.46
CA PRO A 111 -10.36 23.84 -15.67
C PRO A 111 -11.42 23.00 -16.39
N ARG A 112 -11.02 22.33 -17.48
CA ARG A 112 -11.93 21.49 -18.25
C ARG A 112 -12.44 20.28 -17.46
N TYR A 113 -11.60 19.66 -16.64
CA TYR A 113 -12.02 18.50 -15.86
C TYR A 113 -13.02 18.89 -14.77
N GLY A 114 -12.80 20.03 -14.11
CA GLY A 114 -13.75 20.65 -13.18
C GLY A 114 -15.09 21.03 -13.84
N GLU A 115 -15.06 21.59 -15.06
CA GLU A 115 -16.27 21.85 -15.86
C GLU A 115 -17.09 20.57 -16.10
N LEU A 116 -16.44 19.49 -16.52
CA LEU A 116 -17.08 18.20 -16.76
C LEU A 116 -17.69 17.62 -15.48
N LEU A 117 -17.01 17.76 -14.33
CA LEU A 117 -17.55 17.36 -13.04
C LEU A 117 -18.80 18.18 -12.67
N ALA A 118 -18.76 19.50 -12.89
CA ALA A 118 -19.90 20.38 -12.65
C ALA A 118 -21.10 20.02 -13.57
N MET A 119 -20.83 19.68 -14.84
CA MET A 119 -21.82 19.17 -15.78
C MET A 119 -22.40 17.83 -15.32
N ARG A 120 -21.61 16.92 -14.74
CA ARG A 120 -22.12 15.65 -14.18
C ARG A 120 -23.03 15.90 -12.99
N GLY A 121 -22.69 16.86 -12.13
CA GLY A 121 -23.43 17.22 -10.92
C GLY A 121 -23.01 16.39 -9.71
N VAL A 122 -23.63 16.61 -8.54
CA VAL A 122 -23.14 16.05 -7.27
C VAL A 122 -23.56 14.60 -7.03
N SER A 123 -24.78 14.23 -7.44
CA SER A 123 -25.31 12.87 -7.19
C SER A 123 -24.77 11.85 -8.19
N THR A 124 -24.37 10.69 -7.68
CA THR A 124 -23.92 9.53 -8.47
C THR A 124 -24.96 8.41 -8.53
N ALA A 125 -26.21 8.67 -8.10
CA ALA A 125 -27.28 7.70 -8.23
C ALA A 125 -27.60 7.43 -9.72
N PRO A 126 -27.90 6.17 -10.13
CA PRO A 126 -28.06 5.82 -11.54
C PRO A 126 -29.01 6.74 -12.33
N ALA A 127 -30.20 7.02 -11.79
CA ALA A 127 -31.18 7.90 -12.44
C ALA A 127 -30.67 9.33 -12.66
N HIS A 128 -29.83 9.85 -11.76
CA HIS A 128 -29.23 11.17 -11.92
C HIS A 128 -28.12 11.17 -12.97
N LEU A 129 -27.34 10.09 -13.07
CA LEU A 129 -26.32 9.92 -14.11
C LEU A 129 -26.93 9.77 -15.50
N GLU A 130 -28.04 9.04 -15.64
CA GLU A 130 -28.81 8.94 -16.89
C GLU A 130 -29.35 10.30 -17.35
N ALA A 131 -29.88 11.09 -16.41
CA ALA A 131 -30.30 12.47 -16.70
C ALA A 131 -29.09 13.35 -17.07
N ALA A 132 -27.96 13.17 -16.37
CA ALA A 132 -26.74 13.91 -16.65
C ALA A 132 -26.18 13.62 -18.04
N ALA A 133 -26.25 12.37 -18.50
CA ALA A 133 -25.74 11.94 -19.80
C ALA A 133 -26.29 12.77 -20.98
N ARG A 134 -27.53 13.26 -20.88
CA ARG A 134 -28.15 14.11 -21.92
C ARG A 134 -27.48 15.47 -22.10
N ARG A 135 -26.66 15.90 -21.14
CA ARG A 135 -25.91 17.17 -21.16
C ARG A 135 -24.53 17.03 -21.79
N PHE A 136 -24.05 15.80 -22.01
CA PHE A 136 -22.72 15.53 -22.54
C PHE A 136 -22.78 15.28 -24.05
N ALA A 137 -22.06 16.09 -24.81
CA ALA A 137 -21.75 15.80 -26.20
C ALA A 137 -20.60 14.78 -26.30
N VAL A 138 -20.43 14.20 -27.49
CA VAL A 138 -19.33 13.27 -27.80
C VAL A 138 -17.96 13.87 -27.45
N GLY A 139 -17.77 15.16 -27.71
CA GLY A 139 -16.54 15.88 -27.35
C GLY A 139 -16.30 15.98 -25.84
N ASP A 140 -17.35 16.14 -25.03
CA ASP A 140 -17.24 16.20 -23.57
C ASP A 140 -16.84 14.84 -22.98
N LEU A 141 -17.44 13.76 -23.50
CA LEU A 141 -17.10 12.40 -23.10
C LEU A 141 -15.65 12.05 -23.46
N ARG A 142 -15.21 12.48 -24.65
CA ARG A 142 -13.82 12.31 -25.08
C ARG A 142 -12.84 13.06 -24.19
N ASP A 143 -13.16 14.30 -23.83
CA ASP A 143 -12.34 15.06 -22.90
C ASP A 143 -12.27 14.39 -21.52
N LEU A 144 -13.41 13.86 -21.04
CA LEU A 144 -13.47 13.10 -19.78
C LEU A 144 -12.62 11.82 -19.81
N GLN A 145 -12.66 11.07 -20.92
CA GLN A 145 -11.85 9.86 -21.09
C GLN A 145 -10.34 10.14 -21.00
N VAL A 146 -9.89 11.29 -21.51
CA VAL A 146 -8.48 11.70 -21.42
C VAL A 146 -8.15 12.21 -20.01
N TRP A 147 -8.95 13.11 -19.45
CA TRP A 147 -8.69 13.71 -18.14
C TRP A 147 -8.71 12.69 -16.99
N GLN A 148 -9.58 11.68 -17.06
CA GLN A 148 -9.61 10.60 -16.07
C GLN A 148 -8.26 9.91 -15.91
N LYS A 149 -7.51 9.73 -17.00
CA LYS A 149 -6.17 9.13 -16.97
C LYS A 149 -5.11 10.17 -16.65
N LEU A 150 -5.16 11.31 -17.34
CA LEU A 150 -4.14 12.36 -17.26
C LEU A 150 -4.01 12.93 -15.84
N ALA A 151 -5.10 13.07 -15.10
CA ALA A 151 -5.08 13.56 -13.71
C ALA A 151 -4.36 12.61 -12.73
N TRP A 152 -4.16 11.35 -13.11
CA TRP A 152 -3.44 10.34 -12.33
C TRP A 152 -1.96 10.22 -12.71
N PHE A 153 -1.48 10.99 -13.69
CA PHE A 153 -0.05 10.98 -14.00
C PHE A 153 0.74 11.71 -12.92
N ASP A 154 1.92 11.19 -12.59
CA ASP A 154 2.83 11.88 -11.71
C ASP A 154 3.17 13.28 -12.27
N PRO A 155 3.17 14.33 -11.43
CA PRO A 155 3.57 15.68 -11.86
C PRO A 155 4.92 15.76 -12.57
N LEU A 156 5.83 14.82 -12.31
CA LEU A 156 7.10 14.67 -13.04
C LEU A 156 6.90 14.60 -14.56
N TYR A 157 5.84 13.93 -15.03
CA TYR A 157 5.56 13.80 -16.47
C TYR A 157 4.99 15.08 -17.06
N PHE A 158 4.32 15.92 -16.26
CA PHE A 158 3.94 17.27 -16.67
C PHE A 158 5.17 18.18 -16.87
N GLU A 159 6.30 17.86 -16.24
CA GLU A 159 7.56 18.61 -16.36
C GLU A 159 8.52 18.04 -17.43
N ARG A 160 8.50 16.71 -17.64
CA ARG A 160 9.57 16.01 -18.40
C ARG A 160 9.12 15.33 -19.70
N ASP A 161 7.83 15.09 -19.91
CA ASP A 161 7.35 14.42 -21.13
C ASP A 161 6.57 15.37 -22.03
N ALA A 162 7.12 15.65 -23.21
CA ALA A 162 6.53 16.60 -24.17
C ALA A 162 5.14 16.18 -24.68
N ARG A 163 4.83 14.87 -24.72
CA ARG A 163 3.52 14.36 -25.16
C ARG A 163 2.47 14.67 -24.09
N VAL A 164 2.80 14.39 -22.82
CA VAL A 164 1.93 14.70 -21.68
C VAL A 164 1.74 16.20 -21.54
N GLN A 165 2.82 16.99 -21.64
CA GLN A 165 2.77 18.45 -21.66
C GLN A 165 1.86 18.99 -22.76
N GLY A 166 1.96 18.43 -23.97
CA GLY A 166 1.10 18.81 -25.08
C GLY A 166 -0.38 18.59 -24.77
N LEU A 167 -0.72 17.46 -24.13
CA LEU A 167 -2.09 17.14 -23.73
C LEU A 167 -2.62 18.08 -22.63
N VAL A 168 -1.82 18.33 -21.59
CA VAL A 168 -2.19 19.28 -20.53
C VAL A 168 -2.38 20.69 -21.09
N THR A 169 -1.47 21.15 -21.96
CA THR A 169 -1.56 22.46 -22.63
C THR A 169 -2.79 22.57 -23.51
N LYS A 170 -3.10 21.51 -24.27
CA LYS A 170 -4.29 21.42 -25.11
C LYS A 170 -5.57 21.54 -24.28
N GLY A 171 -5.63 20.83 -23.16
CA GLY A 171 -6.61 20.95 -22.09
C GLY A 171 -8.07 20.58 -22.41
N ARG A 172 -8.48 20.62 -23.68
CA ARG A 172 -9.83 20.31 -24.18
C ARG A 172 -9.80 20.00 -25.67
N HIS A 173 -10.93 19.52 -26.20
CA HIS A 173 -11.07 19.14 -27.60
C HIS A 173 -10.05 18.07 -28.01
N PHE A 174 -9.84 17.10 -27.13
CA PHE A 174 -8.97 15.97 -27.40
C PHE A 174 -9.49 15.17 -28.60
N THR A 175 -8.57 14.49 -29.28
CA THR A 175 -8.82 13.61 -30.41
C THR A 175 -8.83 12.15 -29.95
N GLU A 176 -9.19 11.23 -30.83
CA GLU A 176 -9.08 9.80 -30.49
C GLU A 176 -7.60 9.38 -30.47
N GLU A 177 -6.79 9.98 -31.33
CA GLU A 177 -5.33 9.83 -31.41
C GLU A 177 -4.66 10.24 -30.09
N ASP A 178 -5.14 11.31 -29.44
CA ASP A 178 -4.64 11.74 -28.13
C ASP A 178 -4.81 10.64 -27.05
N LYS A 179 -5.89 9.85 -27.10
CA LYS A 179 -6.10 8.74 -26.15
C LYS A 179 -5.05 7.66 -26.32
N PHE A 180 -4.72 7.32 -27.57
CA PHE A 180 -3.72 6.31 -27.89
C PHE A 180 -2.30 6.81 -27.61
N ALA A 181 -2.03 8.09 -27.85
CA ALA A 181 -0.77 8.72 -27.45
C ALA A 181 -0.58 8.64 -25.93
N LEU A 182 -1.61 9.00 -25.15
CA LEU A 182 -1.58 8.90 -23.69
C LEU A 182 -1.41 7.44 -23.21
N ARG A 183 -2.06 6.48 -23.87
CA ARG A 183 -1.88 5.04 -23.59
C ARG A 183 -0.45 4.57 -23.84
N GLY A 184 0.21 5.10 -24.88
CA GLY A 184 1.62 4.83 -25.13
C GLY A 184 2.49 5.23 -23.94
N VAL A 185 2.31 6.45 -23.43
CA VAL A 185 3.02 6.91 -22.22
C VAL A 185 2.67 6.04 -21.02
N GLU A 186 1.39 5.71 -20.83
CA GLU A 186 0.93 4.85 -19.74
C GLU A 186 1.68 3.51 -19.70
N LEU A 187 1.82 2.84 -20.86
CA LEU A 187 2.56 1.59 -20.98
C LEU A 187 4.06 1.76 -20.69
N GLU A 188 4.67 2.87 -21.11
CA GLU A 188 6.07 3.17 -20.78
C GLU A 188 6.28 3.30 -19.27
N ILE A 189 5.36 3.98 -18.57
CA ILE A 189 5.42 4.13 -17.10
C ILE A 189 5.27 2.77 -16.41
N LEU A 190 4.25 1.99 -16.80
CA LEU A 190 4.00 0.65 -16.26
C LEU A 190 5.23 -0.26 -16.42
N ASN A 191 5.83 -0.26 -17.61
CA ASN A 191 7.06 -1.03 -17.89
C ASN A 191 8.29 -0.49 -17.15
N GLY A 192 8.27 0.77 -16.71
CA GLY A 192 9.35 1.41 -15.96
C GLY A 192 9.36 1.12 -14.45
N VAL A 193 8.23 0.71 -13.85
CA VAL A 193 8.11 0.57 -12.38
C VAL A 193 9.14 -0.43 -11.82
N ILE A 194 9.08 -1.71 -12.20
CA ILE A 194 9.96 -2.75 -11.65
C ILE A 194 11.44 -2.46 -11.96
N PRO A 195 11.83 -2.05 -13.18
CA PRO A 195 13.20 -1.63 -13.47
C PRO A 195 13.71 -0.49 -12.58
N ALA A 196 12.87 0.52 -12.27
CA ALA A 196 13.27 1.64 -11.41
C ALA A 196 13.61 1.21 -9.98
N TYR A 197 12.86 0.24 -9.42
CA TYR A 197 13.18 -0.37 -8.13
C TYR A 197 14.44 -1.24 -8.20
N ARG A 198 14.57 -2.06 -9.24
CA ARG A 198 15.74 -2.94 -9.43
C ARG A 198 17.04 -2.14 -9.51
N ALA A 199 17.08 -1.08 -10.31
CA ALA A 199 18.25 -0.22 -10.46
C ALA A 199 18.70 0.39 -9.12
N ARG A 200 17.76 0.87 -8.30
CA ARG A 200 18.08 1.45 -6.98
C ARG A 200 18.48 0.42 -5.94
N LEU A 201 17.89 -0.77 -6.00
CA LEU A 201 18.29 -1.90 -5.15
C LEU A 201 19.73 -2.35 -5.47
N GLU A 202 20.09 -2.39 -6.76
CA GLU A 202 21.45 -2.70 -7.22
C GLU A 202 22.46 -1.61 -6.83
N ALA A 203 22.07 -0.33 -6.89
CA ALA A 203 22.85 0.78 -6.39
C ALA A 203 22.99 0.79 -4.85
N GLY A 204 22.23 -0.05 -4.14
CA GLY A 204 22.21 -0.11 -2.69
C GLY A 204 21.65 1.14 -2.03
N GLN A 205 20.90 1.98 -2.75
CA GLN A 205 20.22 3.15 -2.19
C GLN A 205 18.97 2.75 -1.41
N ILE A 206 18.25 1.73 -1.89
CA ILE A 206 17.04 1.23 -1.26
C ILE A 206 17.16 -0.25 -0.88
N GLU A 207 16.29 -0.66 0.03
CA GLU A 207 15.89 -2.06 0.18
C GLU A 207 14.52 -2.26 -0.47
N VAL A 208 14.32 -3.42 -1.10
CA VAL A 208 13.01 -3.92 -1.49
C VAL A 208 12.68 -5.11 -0.59
N SER A 209 11.62 -4.95 0.21
CA SER A 209 11.07 -5.99 1.09
C SER A 209 9.78 -6.53 0.50
N THR A 210 9.24 -7.61 1.08
CA THR A 210 8.00 -8.23 0.59
C THR A 210 6.98 -8.47 1.70
N SER A 211 5.82 -8.97 1.31
CA SER A 211 4.71 -9.39 2.18
C SER A 211 4.27 -10.80 1.79
N PRO A 212 3.45 -11.48 2.61
CA PRO A 212 2.77 -12.71 2.21
C PRO A 212 2.11 -12.54 0.82
N PHE A 213 2.21 -13.55 -0.05
CA PHE A 213 1.96 -13.38 -1.50
C PHE A 213 0.64 -12.71 -1.86
N TYR A 214 -0.49 -13.15 -1.30
CA TYR A 214 -1.81 -12.54 -1.49
C TYR A 214 -2.25 -11.65 -0.32
N HIS A 215 -1.29 -11.18 0.46
CA HIS A 215 -1.50 -10.37 1.65
C HIS A 215 -2.47 -10.95 2.72
N PRO A 216 -2.49 -12.27 3.03
CA PRO A 216 -3.29 -12.75 4.14
C PRO A 216 -2.74 -12.35 5.52
N ILE A 217 -3.64 -12.23 6.50
CA ILE A 217 -3.30 -12.10 7.92
C ILE A 217 -2.69 -13.41 8.43
N LEU A 218 -1.35 -13.53 8.36
CA LEU A 218 -0.62 -14.75 8.70
C LEU A 218 -0.97 -15.35 10.07
N PRO A 219 -1.10 -14.57 11.16
CA PRO A 219 -1.50 -15.13 12.45
C PRO A 219 -2.81 -15.92 12.40
N LEU A 220 -3.80 -15.45 11.63
CA LEU A 220 -5.10 -16.11 11.49
C LEU A 220 -5.03 -17.36 10.60
N LEU A 221 -4.08 -17.41 9.66
CA LEU A 221 -3.80 -18.65 8.93
C LEU A 221 -3.15 -19.70 9.81
N CYS A 222 -2.19 -19.31 10.66
CA CYS A 222 -1.52 -20.22 11.59
C CYS A 222 -2.54 -20.86 12.55
N ASP A 223 -3.32 -20.03 13.24
CA ASP A 223 -4.43 -20.47 14.10
C ASP A 223 -5.41 -19.31 14.32
N ALA A 224 -6.60 -19.39 13.73
CA ALA A 224 -7.61 -18.34 13.86
C ALA A 224 -8.09 -18.12 15.31
N ASP A 225 -7.94 -19.11 16.20
CA ASP A 225 -8.28 -18.94 17.62
C ASP A 225 -7.35 -17.97 18.35
N VAL A 226 -6.21 -17.59 17.75
CA VAL A 226 -5.33 -16.54 18.27
C VAL A 226 -6.09 -15.23 18.54
N TYR A 227 -7.18 -14.96 17.81
CA TYR A 227 -8.06 -13.81 18.03
C TYR A 227 -8.60 -13.75 19.48
N ARG A 228 -8.85 -14.89 20.12
CA ARG A 228 -9.35 -14.96 21.50
C ARG A 228 -8.35 -14.44 22.54
N ARG A 229 -7.08 -14.25 22.17
CA ARG A 229 -6.06 -13.58 23.04
C ARG A 229 -6.39 -12.11 23.27
N THR A 230 -7.01 -11.44 22.31
CA THR A 230 -7.47 -10.04 22.44
C THR A 230 -8.95 -9.95 22.76
N HIS A 231 -9.74 -10.96 22.39
CA HIS A 231 -11.19 -11.01 22.60
C HIS A 231 -11.63 -12.36 23.20
N PRO A 232 -11.45 -12.58 24.52
CA PRO A 232 -11.71 -13.87 25.17
C PRO A 232 -13.13 -14.42 24.95
N ASP A 233 -14.11 -13.52 24.92
CA ASP A 233 -15.54 -13.83 24.77
C ASP A 233 -15.98 -13.92 23.30
N ALA A 234 -15.06 -13.80 22.34
CA ALA A 234 -15.39 -13.92 20.93
C ALA A 234 -16.03 -15.29 20.62
N PRO A 235 -17.11 -15.32 19.80
CA PRO A 235 -17.71 -16.58 19.36
C PRO A 235 -16.70 -17.42 18.60
N ALA A 236 -16.65 -18.71 18.89
CA ALA A 236 -15.85 -19.65 18.12
C ALA A 236 -16.32 -19.69 16.66
N LEU A 237 -15.36 -19.91 15.74
CA LEU A 237 -15.70 -20.26 14.38
C LEU A 237 -16.48 -21.59 14.36
N ARG A 238 -17.44 -21.72 13.42
CA ARG A 238 -18.22 -22.96 13.26
C ARG A 238 -17.31 -24.17 13.02
N ARG A 239 -16.17 -23.96 12.36
CA ARG A 239 -15.09 -24.94 12.19
C ARG A 239 -13.76 -24.25 12.48
N PRO A 240 -12.87 -24.84 13.29
CA PRO A 240 -11.53 -24.30 13.50
C PRO A 240 -10.80 -24.11 12.16
N PHE A 241 -10.00 -23.05 12.07
CA PHE A 241 -9.13 -22.79 10.93
C PHE A 241 -7.69 -22.70 11.42
N ARG A 242 -6.87 -23.71 11.10
CA ARG A 242 -5.48 -23.84 11.55
C ARG A 242 -4.64 -24.46 10.44
N HIS A 243 -4.04 -23.60 9.62
CA HIS A 243 -3.31 -23.97 8.42
C HIS A 243 -1.95 -23.25 8.33
N PRO A 244 -1.01 -23.50 9.28
CA PRO A 244 0.33 -22.90 9.25
C PRO A 244 1.11 -23.26 7.97
N GLU A 245 0.78 -24.37 7.30
CA GLU A 245 1.32 -24.72 5.98
C GLU A 245 0.98 -23.69 4.90
N ASP A 246 -0.18 -23.03 4.97
CA ASP A 246 -0.53 -21.96 4.04
C ASP A 246 0.28 -20.71 4.30
N ALA A 247 0.46 -20.37 5.58
CA ALA A 247 1.29 -19.25 5.98
C ALA A 247 2.73 -19.45 5.45
N ALA A 248 3.27 -20.67 5.58
CA ALA A 248 4.57 -21.03 5.01
C ALA A 248 4.58 -20.92 3.47
N ALA A 249 3.54 -21.42 2.79
CA ALA A 249 3.45 -21.34 1.33
C ALA A 249 3.36 -19.90 0.81
N GLN A 250 2.65 -19.01 1.51
CA GLN A 250 2.56 -17.59 1.19
C GLN A 250 3.91 -16.89 1.29
N LEU A 251 4.71 -17.23 2.32
CA LEU A 251 6.05 -16.70 2.54
C LEU A 251 7.04 -17.21 1.47
N GLU A 252 7.04 -18.51 1.16
CA GLU A 252 7.95 -19.08 0.16
C GLU A 252 7.64 -18.55 -1.24
N ARG A 253 6.36 -18.47 -1.62
CA ARG A 253 5.94 -17.89 -2.90
C ARG A 253 6.37 -16.43 -3.02
N ALA A 254 6.23 -15.65 -1.95
CA ALA A 254 6.66 -14.26 -1.94
C ALA A 254 8.18 -14.13 -2.14
N ALA A 255 8.96 -14.93 -1.42
CA ALA A 255 10.43 -14.92 -1.55
C ALA A 255 10.91 -15.37 -2.94
N ALA A 256 10.30 -16.42 -3.50
CA ALA A 256 10.61 -16.90 -4.85
C ALA A 256 10.26 -15.86 -5.92
N TYR A 257 9.09 -15.24 -5.80
CA TYR A 257 8.63 -14.22 -6.75
C TYR A 257 9.49 -12.95 -6.68
N HIS A 258 9.86 -12.50 -5.48
CA HIS A 258 10.82 -11.41 -5.31
C HIS A 258 12.18 -11.74 -5.93
N HIS A 259 12.69 -12.97 -5.77
CA HIS A 259 13.94 -13.39 -6.42
C HIS A 259 13.84 -13.33 -7.95
N ARG A 260 12.72 -13.76 -8.53
CA ARG A 260 12.48 -13.67 -9.99
C ARG A 260 12.55 -12.23 -10.50
N LEU A 261 11.97 -11.29 -9.76
CA LEU A 261 11.91 -9.87 -10.18
C LEU A 261 13.19 -9.08 -9.88
N PHE A 262 13.85 -9.35 -8.76
CA PHE A 262 14.95 -8.50 -8.27
C PHE A 262 16.29 -9.23 -8.17
N GLY A 263 16.37 -10.48 -8.62
CA GLY A 263 17.60 -11.28 -8.66
C GLY A 263 18.09 -11.77 -7.30
N ARG A 264 17.38 -11.47 -6.21
CA ARG A 264 17.75 -11.85 -4.83
C ARG A 264 16.52 -12.12 -3.97
N ARG A 265 16.63 -13.01 -2.99
CA ARG A 265 15.55 -13.21 -2.00
C ARG A 265 15.48 -11.99 -1.07
N PRO A 266 14.27 -11.59 -0.64
CA PRO A 266 14.11 -10.49 0.31
C PRO A 266 14.52 -10.94 1.70
N VAL A 267 15.20 -10.08 2.45
CA VAL A 267 15.53 -10.31 3.87
C VAL A 267 14.49 -9.73 4.82
N GLY A 268 13.64 -8.83 4.31
CA GLY A 268 12.63 -8.10 5.04
C GLY A 268 11.21 -8.54 4.74
N LEU A 269 10.39 -8.61 5.80
CA LEU A 269 8.96 -8.90 5.74
C LEU A 269 8.16 -7.75 6.36
N TRP A 270 7.24 -7.18 5.60
CA TRP A 270 6.08 -6.49 6.17
C TRP A 270 4.94 -7.51 6.23
N PRO A 271 4.58 -8.05 7.41
CA PRO A 271 3.39 -8.87 7.54
C PRO A 271 2.17 -8.03 7.15
N SER A 272 1.19 -8.65 6.50
CA SER A 272 -0.06 -7.98 6.13
C SER A 272 -0.65 -7.23 7.32
N GLU A 273 -0.86 -5.92 7.17
CA GLU A 273 -1.43 -5.06 8.21
C GLU A 273 -0.58 -5.04 9.49
N GLY A 274 0.75 -5.22 9.36
CA GLY A 274 1.66 -5.37 10.51
C GLY A 274 1.29 -6.55 11.41
N SER A 275 0.54 -7.55 10.92
CA SER A 275 -0.03 -8.62 11.74
C SER A 275 1.02 -9.64 12.19
N VAL A 276 1.15 -9.81 13.51
CA VAL A 276 2.18 -10.66 14.13
C VAL A 276 1.60 -11.60 15.19
N SER A 277 2.28 -12.72 15.44
CA SER A 277 2.07 -13.62 16.58
C SER A 277 3.28 -14.54 16.78
N ASP A 278 3.39 -15.17 17.95
CA ASP A 278 4.45 -16.16 18.20
C ASP A 278 4.45 -17.31 17.18
N ALA A 279 3.27 -17.72 16.73
CA ALA A 279 3.10 -18.88 15.84
C ALA A 279 3.72 -18.67 14.45
N MET A 280 3.84 -17.42 13.98
CA MET A 280 4.45 -17.13 12.68
C MET A 280 5.96 -16.97 12.72
N VAL A 281 6.57 -16.66 13.88
CA VAL A 281 8.03 -16.47 14.02
C VAL A 281 8.86 -17.63 13.43
N PRO A 282 8.58 -18.92 13.75
CA PRO A 282 9.33 -20.02 13.16
C PRO A 282 9.15 -20.15 11.63
N LEU A 283 7.98 -19.77 11.10
CA LEU A 283 7.70 -19.79 9.66
C LEU A 283 8.46 -18.68 8.93
N VAL A 284 8.46 -17.47 9.48
CA VAL A 284 9.20 -16.31 8.97
C VAL A 284 10.71 -16.60 8.97
N ALA A 285 11.25 -17.08 10.09
CA ALA A 285 12.65 -17.47 10.18
C ALA A 285 12.99 -18.67 9.28
N GLY A 286 12.04 -19.59 9.05
CA GLY A 286 12.19 -20.74 8.17
C GLY A 286 12.29 -20.37 6.70
N ALA A 287 11.55 -19.34 6.28
CA ALA A 287 11.56 -18.82 4.89
C ALA A 287 12.79 -17.95 4.55
N GLY A 288 13.64 -17.66 5.55
CA GLY A 288 14.90 -16.92 5.38
C GLY A 288 14.80 -15.42 5.64
N PHE A 289 13.69 -14.93 6.20
CA PHE A 289 13.56 -13.53 6.59
C PHE A 289 14.37 -13.23 7.85
N GLU A 290 15.10 -12.12 7.83
CA GLU A 290 15.96 -11.66 8.93
C GLU A 290 15.25 -10.64 9.81
N TRP A 291 14.35 -9.84 9.22
CA TRP A 291 13.56 -8.86 9.94
C TRP A 291 12.09 -8.83 9.54
N MET A 292 11.24 -8.44 10.49
CA MET A 292 9.83 -8.07 10.27
C MET A 292 9.50 -6.76 10.98
N ALA A 293 8.38 -6.10 10.63
CA ALA A 293 7.94 -4.87 11.30
C ALA A 293 6.46 -4.89 11.68
N THR A 294 6.11 -4.17 12.75
CA THR A 294 4.74 -4.02 13.27
C THR A 294 4.61 -2.70 14.05
N ASP A 295 3.53 -2.51 14.81
CA ASP A 295 3.17 -1.28 15.52
C ASP A 295 3.65 -1.21 16.98
N GLU A 296 3.91 0.01 17.46
CA GLU A 296 4.32 0.28 18.85
C GLU A 296 3.33 -0.25 19.89
N GLN A 297 2.04 -0.32 19.59
CA GLN A 297 1.05 -0.88 20.52
C GLN A 297 1.27 -2.38 20.74
N ILE A 298 1.78 -3.11 19.73
CA ILE A 298 2.16 -4.51 19.88
C ILE A 298 3.37 -4.64 20.81
N LEU A 299 4.35 -3.75 20.68
CA LEU A 299 5.49 -3.70 21.59
C LEU A 299 5.06 -3.42 23.03
N ALA A 300 4.20 -2.41 23.22
CA ALA A 300 3.66 -2.02 24.52
C ALA A 300 2.99 -3.22 25.22
N ARG A 301 2.12 -3.94 24.50
CA ARG A 301 1.47 -5.16 25.02
C ARG A 301 2.44 -6.32 25.25
N SER A 302 3.46 -6.48 24.39
CA SER A 302 4.48 -7.52 24.55
C SER A 302 5.36 -7.30 25.78
N LEU A 303 5.60 -6.03 26.13
CA LEU A 303 6.38 -5.63 27.30
C LEU A 303 5.52 -5.41 28.56
N ALA A 304 4.19 -5.43 28.43
CA ALA A 304 3.24 -5.04 29.48
C ALA A 304 3.52 -3.65 30.06
N ILE A 305 3.73 -2.67 29.18
CA ILE A 305 3.97 -1.27 29.50
C ILE A 305 3.00 -0.35 28.74
N ASP A 306 2.90 0.90 29.19
CA ASP A 306 2.23 1.97 28.45
C ASP A 306 3.26 2.88 27.78
N LEU A 307 3.10 3.12 26.47
CA LEU A 307 3.90 4.06 25.70
C LEU A 307 3.19 5.42 25.62
N GLY A 308 3.36 6.23 26.67
CA GLY A 308 2.78 7.57 26.74
C GLY A 308 3.55 8.62 25.95
N ARG A 309 2.87 9.69 25.51
CA ARG A 309 3.44 10.84 24.78
C ARG A 309 3.12 12.15 25.51
N ASP A 310 3.95 13.17 25.30
CA ASP A 310 3.69 14.53 25.79
C ASP A 310 2.70 15.29 24.90
N ASP A 311 2.32 16.52 25.30
CA ASP A 311 1.38 17.38 24.55
C ASP A 311 1.85 17.73 23.13
N ARG A 312 3.14 17.55 22.85
CA ARG A 312 3.73 17.75 21.52
C ARG A 312 3.85 16.45 20.75
N GLY A 313 3.39 15.32 21.27
CA GLY A 313 3.41 14.01 20.63
C GLY A 313 4.75 13.27 20.73
N HIS A 314 5.72 13.77 21.51
CA HIS A 314 6.98 13.06 21.71
C HIS A 314 6.83 11.95 22.74
N LEU A 315 7.44 10.81 22.47
CA LEU A 315 7.41 9.65 23.37
C LEU A 315 8.09 9.96 24.71
N LEU A 316 7.46 9.57 25.81
CA LEU A 316 8.00 9.75 27.17
C LEU A 316 9.10 8.73 27.50
N GLN A 317 9.05 7.56 26.85
CA GLN A 317 9.94 6.42 27.04
C GLN A 317 10.62 6.03 25.71
N PRO A 318 11.38 6.95 25.07
CA PRO A 318 11.99 6.71 23.76
C PRO A 318 12.91 5.50 23.73
N GLU A 319 13.58 5.19 24.84
CA GLU A 319 14.49 4.06 24.98
C GLU A 319 13.80 2.70 24.79
N ARG A 320 12.47 2.65 24.92
CA ARG A 320 11.67 1.45 24.68
C ARG A 320 11.36 1.25 23.20
N LEU A 321 11.08 2.30 22.44
CA LEU A 321 10.59 2.16 21.06
C LEU A 321 11.69 2.29 20.00
N TYR A 322 12.62 3.25 20.14
CA TYR A 322 13.54 3.62 19.06
C TYR A 322 14.77 2.71 18.94
N ARG A 323 14.52 1.39 18.95
CA ARG A 323 15.50 0.33 18.75
C ARG A 323 14.82 -0.97 18.26
N PRO A 324 15.51 -1.79 17.46
CA PRO A 324 15.00 -3.11 17.07
C PRO A 324 15.08 -4.14 18.21
N TYR A 325 14.17 -5.12 18.21
CA TYR A 325 14.13 -6.23 19.17
C TYR A 325 14.30 -7.58 18.48
N ARG A 326 14.97 -8.55 19.11
CA ARG A 326 14.97 -9.96 18.71
C ARG A 326 13.79 -10.67 19.35
N VAL A 327 12.80 -11.06 18.55
CA VAL A 327 11.65 -11.84 19.01
C VAL A 327 11.99 -13.33 18.89
N ALA A 328 11.95 -14.04 20.00
CA ALA A 328 12.21 -15.48 20.06
C ALA A 328 10.93 -16.26 20.36
N ALA A 329 10.52 -17.15 19.47
CA ALA A 329 9.37 -18.05 19.66
C ALA A 329 9.56 -19.34 18.85
N GLY A 330 9.07 -20.47 19.39
CA GLY A 330 9.17 -21.78 18.73
C GLY A 330 10.60 -22.23 18.43
N GLY A 331 11.58 -21.85 19.26
CA GLY A 331 13.00 -22.18 19.06
C GLY A 331 13.69 -21.43 17.92
N ARG A 332 13.03 -20.43 17.33
CA ARG A 332 13.55 -19.56 16.26
C ARG A 332 13.49 -18.11 16.69
N GLN A 333 14.19 -17.24 15.98
CA GLN A 333 14.19 -15.81 16.24
C GLN A 333 14.21 -14.99 14.95
N VAL A 334 13.59 -13.82 15.00
CA VAL A 334 13.58 -12.81 13.93
C VAL A 334 13.72 -11.43 14.58
N THR A 335 14.44 -10.49 13.95
CA THR A 335 14.45 -9.11 14.45
C THR A 335 13.13 -8.43 14.08
N CYS A 336 12.48 -7.79 15.05
CA CYS A 336 11.26 -7.02 14.86
C CYS A 336 11.53 -5.53 15.09
N ALA A 337 11.12 -4.73 14.11
CA ALA A 337 11.02 -3.28 14.21
C ALA A 337 9.59 -2.88 14.59
N PHE A 338 9.46 -1.83 15.39
CA PHE A 338 8.18 -1.30 15.82
C PHE A 338 8.08 0.15 15.36
N ARG A 339 7.10 0.46 14.50
CA ARG A 339 6.93 1.81 13.96
C ARG A 339 6.54 2.80 15.06
N ASP A 340 7.01 4.03 14.95
CA ASP A 340 6.41 5.16 15.66
C ASP A 340 5.10 5.50 14.97
N HIS A 341 3.99 5.13 15.62
CA HIS A 341 2.66 5.28 15.06
C HIS A 341 2.35 6.75 14.79
N THR A 342 2.57 7.62 15.77
CA THR A 342 2.29 9.06 15.64
C THR A 342 3.09 9.70 14.52
N LEU A 343 4.40 9.42 14.42
CA LEU A 343 5.21 9.99 13.34
C LEU A 343 4.78 9.48 11.97
N SER A 344 4.44 8.19 11.85
CA SER A 344 3.95 7.61 10.59
C SER A 344 2.62 8.27 10.17
N ASP A 345 1.70 8.44 11.11
CA ASP A 345 0.36 9.00 10.88
C ASP A 345 0.36 10.51 10.60
N LEU A 346 1.38 11.25 11.04
CA LEU A 346 1.53 12.65 10.65
C LEU A 346 1.65 12.78 9.12
N ILE A 347 2.43 11.90 8.48
CA ILE A 347 2.55 11.87 7.01
C ILE A 347 1.24 11.38 6.39
N GLY A 348 0.69 10.28 6.90
CA GLY A 348 -0.51 9.66 6.33
C GLY A 348 -1.77 10.53 6.38
N PHE A 349 -1.97 11.27 7.49
CA PHE A 349 -3.28 11.86 7.80
C PHE A 349 -3.26 13.34 8.18
N THR A 350 -2.10 13.91 8.57
CA THR A 350 -2.04 15.28 9.10
C THR A 350 -1.45 16.28 8.11
N TYR A 351 -0.29 15.96 7.53
CA TYR A 351 0.49 16.92 6.75
C TYR A 351 -0.10 17.29 5.39
N ALA A 352 -1.10 16.55 4.89
CA ALA A 352 -1.78 16.88 3.64
C ALA A 352 -2.44 18.28 3.65
N GLY A 353 -2.84 18.75 4.84
CA GLY A 353 -3.41 20.09 5.04
C GLY A 353 -2.39 21.20 5.30
N TRP A 354 -1.09 20.88 5.38
CA TRP A 354 -0.04 21.83 5.76
C TRP A 354 0.75 22.32 4.55
N PRO A 355 1.35 23.52 4.61
CA PRO A 355 2.38 23.91 3.65
C PRO A 355 3.55 22.93 3.67
N ALA A 356 3.97 22.46 2.49
CA ALA A 356 4.93 21.37 2.34
C ALA A 356 6.24 21.55 3.14
N GLN A 357 6.87 22.73 3.06
CA GLN A 357 8.11 23.01 3.80
C GLN A 357 7.90 22.96 5.31
N ARG A 358 6.81 23.55 5.81
CA ARG A 358 6.49 23.57 7.24
C ARG A 358 6.23 22.16 7.78
N ALA A 359 5.55 21.32 7.01
CA ALA A 359 5.32 19.93 7.37
C ALA A 359 6.64 19.15 7.45
N ALA A 360 7.53 19.31 6.47
CA ALA A 360 8.85 18.69 6.48
C ALA A 360 9.70 19.16 7.66
N ASP A 361 9.75 20.47 7.94
CA ASP A 361 10.52 21.04 9.05
C ASP A 361 10.03 20.53 10.42
N ASP A 362 8.70 20.48 10.63
CA ASP A 362 8.10 19.91 11.84
C ASP A 362 8.46 18.42 12.00
N PHE A 363 8.38 17.65 10.92
CA PHE A 363 8.71 16.23 10.94
C PHE A 363 10.19 15.97 11.27
N LEU A 364 11.10 16.69 10.62
CA LEU A 364 12.55 16.61 10.87
C LEU A 364 12.88 17.02 12.31
N GLY A 365 12.25 18.08 12.81
CA GLY A 365 12.41 18.53 14.20
C GLY A 365 11.98 17.47 15.21
N ARG A 366 10.86 16.78 14.95
CA ARG A 366 10.37 15.66 15.79
C ARG A 366 11.31 14.46 15.77
N LEU A 367 11.86 14.11 14.60
CA LEU A 367 12.84 13.03 14.47
C LEU A 367 14.14 13.35 15.25
N ALA A 368 14.62 14.59 15.15
CA ALA A 368 15.82 15.02 15.86
C ALA A 368 15.57 15.01 17.38
N GLU A 369 14.41 15.48 17.83
CA GLU A 369 14.02 15.46 19.24
C GLU A 369 13.85 14.05 19.77
N ALA A 370 13.23 13.14 19.01
CA ALA A 370 13.13 11.72 19.35
C ALA A 370 14.52 11.11 19.63
N GLY A 371 15.50 11.42 18.78
CA GLY A 371 16.88 11.01 18.95
C GLY A 371 17.58 11.60 20.18
N ARG A 372 17.43 12.91 20.41
CA ARG A 372 18.01 13.58 21.60
C ARG A 372 17.47 13.01 22.90
N ARG A 373 16.15 12.79 22.97
CA ARG A 373 15.50 12.20 24.15
C ARG A 373 15.91 10.74 24.35
N PHE A 374 16.07 9.98 23.28
CA PHE A 374 16.61 8.63 23.38
C PHE A 374 18.03 8.64 23.94
N ALA A 375 18.92 9.46 23.37
CA ALA A 375 20.32 9.54 23.78
C ALA A 375 20.45 9.96 25.27
N SER A 376 19.63 10.89 25.74
CA SER A 376 19.65 11.31 27.15
C SER A 376 19.20 10.21 28.12
N ARG A 377 18.32 9.31 27.70
CA ARG A 377 17.83 8.16 28.49
C ARG A 377 18.74 6.93 28.44
N THR A 378 19.69 6.90 27.51
CA THR A 378 20.48 5.71 27.15
C THR A 378 21.98 5.96 27.19
N GLU A 379 22.42 7.01 27.89
CA GLU A 379 23.84 7.36 28.02
C GLU A 379 24.56 7.54 26.67
N GLY A 380 23.83 8.06 25.67
CA GLY A 380 24.38 8.40 24.35
C GLY A 380 24.28 7.32 23.27
N GLU A 381 23.49 6.24 23.48
CA GLU A 381 23.22 5.26 22.41
C GLU A 381 22.56 5.92 21.17
N GLU A 382 22.80 5.34 19.99
CA GLU A 382 22.21 5.80 18.73
C GLU A 382 20.75 5.33 18.60
N ALA A 383 19.81 6.27 18.47
CA ALA A 383 18.40 5.97 18.26
C ALA A 383 18.13 5.45 16.84
N THR A 384 17.17 4.54 16.70
CA THR A 384 16.61 4.13 15.41
C THR A 384 15.10 4.34 15.41
N VAL A 385 14.64 5.37 14.68
CA VAL A 385 13.22 5.69 14.54
C VAL A 385 12.68 5.01 13.29
N PHE A 386 11.66 4.17 13.46
CA PHE A 386 10.98 3.48 12.37
C PHE A 386 9.72 4.23 11.97
N VAL A 387 9.64 4.64 10.71
CA VAL A 387 8.49 5.34 10.14
C VAL A 387 7.95 4.44 9.03
N VAL A 388 6.77 3.86 9.25
CA VAL A 388 6.22 2.80 8.41
C VAL A 388 4.75 3.08 8.11
N LEU A 389 4.42 3.24 6.84
CA LEU A 389 3.07 3.60 6.38
C LEU A 389 2.83 3.15 4.95
N ASP A 390 1.57 3.18 4.54
CA ASP A 390 1.17 2.99 3.14
C ASP A 390 1.82 4.03 2.24
N GLY A 391 2.24 3.56 1.08
CA GLY A 391 3.03 4.31 0.12
C GLY A 391 2.20 4.98 -0.97
N GLU A 392 0.95 4.58 -1.22
CA GLU A 392 0.14 5.18 -2.31
C GLU A 392 -1.00 6.09 -1.83
N ASN A 393 -1.51 5.89 -0.62
CA ASN A 393 -2.82 6.43 -0.21
C ASN A 393 -2.81 7.94 0.08
N ALA A 394 -1.71 8.48 0.62
CA ALA A 394 -1.69 9.85 1.13
C ALA A 394 -1.69 10.92 0.02
N TRP A 395 -1.06 10.62 -1.13
CA TRP A 395 -0.53 11.66 -2.01
C TRP A 395 -1.57 12.42 -2.82
N GLU A 396 -2.77 11.87 -3.02
CA GLU A 396 -3.87 12.57 -3.67
C GLU A 396 -4.40 13.76 -2.86
N HIS A 397 -4.20 13.74 -1.55
CA HIS A 397 -4.62 14.81 -0.64
C HIS A 397 -3.60 15.95 -0.55
N PHE A 398 -2.33 15.65 -0.83
CA PHE A 398 -1.25 16.64 -0.81
C PHE A 398 -1.28 17.52 -2.07
N GLU A 399 -0.84 18.76 -1.91
CA GLU A 399 -0.55 19.65 -3.04
C GLU A 399 0.48 19.00 -3.98
N GLY A 400 0.24 19.09 -5.30
CA GLY A 400 1.17 18.58 -6.31
C GLY A 400 1.48 17.08 -6.15
N GLY A 401 0.51 16.27 -5.73
CA GLY A 401 0.69 14.84 -5.55
C GLY A 401 1.74 14.47 -4.50
N GLY A 402 1.98 15.32 -3.50
CA GLY A 402 3.00 15.09 -2.47
C GLY A 402 4.42 15.48 -2.87
N ARG A 403 4.69 15.82 -4.15
CA ARG A 403 6.04 16.16 -4.63
C ARG A 403 6.71 17.29 -3.86
N PRO A 404 6.04 18.43 -3.56
CA PRO A 404 6.65 19.49 -2.77
C PRO A 404 7.05 19.03 -1.36
N PHE A 405 6.21 18.23 -0.71
CA PHE A 405 6.49 17.70 0.63
C PHE A 405 7.64 16.69 0.61
N LEU A 406 7.61 15.71 -0.30
CA LEU A 406 8.66 14.70 -0.39
C LEU A 406 10.03 15.30 -0.75
N ARG A 407 10.08 16.30 -1.64
CA ARG A 407 11.32 17.04 -1.94
C ARG A 407 11.83 17.80 -0.72
N ALA A 408 10.96 18.48 0.02
CA ALA A 408 11.33 19.18 1.25
C ALA A 408 11.83 18.20 2.33
N LEU A 409 11.14 17.07 2.51
CA LEU A 409 11.51 16.02 3.46
C LEU A 409 12.86 15.38 3.10
N TYR A 410 13.04 14.93 1.87
CA TYR A 410 14.28 14.26 1.43
C TYR A 410 15.46 15.22 1.34
N GLY A 411 15.24 16.47 0.93
CA GLY A 411 16.25 17.53 0.97
C GLY A 411 16.70 17.81 2.40
N GLY A 412 15.74 17.95 3.32
CA GLY A 412 16.01 18.13 4.74
C GLY A 412 16.75 16.94 5.35
N LEU A 413 16.30 15.71 5.12
CA LEU A 413 16.98 14.48 5.59
C LEU A 413 18.40 14.35 5.04
N SER A 414 18.66 14.78 3.80
CA SER A 414 20.00 14.73 3.20
C SER A 414 20.96 15.73 3.83
N ALA A 415 20.46 16.89 4.28
CA ALA A 415 21.27 18.00 4.80
C ALA A 415 21.32 18.05 6.34
N HIS A 416 20.49 17.27 7.04
CA HIS A 416 20.38 17.36 8.50
C HIS A 416 21.62 16.81 9.21
N SER A 417 22.18 17.59 10.14
CA SER A 417 23.41 17.21 10.87
C SER A 417 23.20 16.13 11.93
N GLU A 418 21.99 16.05 12.51
CA GLU A 418 21.64 15.06 13.54
C GLU A 418 20.93 13.80 13.00
N LEU A 419 20.50 13.76 11.73
CA LEU A 419 19.72 12.65 11.18
C LEU A 419 20.47 11.92 10.07
N ARG A 420 20.28 10.61 9.99
CA ARG A 420 20.79 9.77 8.90
C ARG A 420 19.74 8.75 8.51
N THR A 421 19.41 8.69 7.23
CA THR A 421 18.48 7.68 6.72
C THR A 421 19.18 6.33 6.55
N VAL A 422 18.45 5.24 6.82
CA VAL A 422 18.92 3.86 6.68
C VAL A 422 17.81 2.98 6.11
N THR A 423 18.19 1.90 5.44
CA THR A 423 17.24 0.83 5.08
C THR A 423 16.78 0.07 6.33
N MET A 424 15.67 -0.66 6.25
CA MET A 424 15.17 -1.47 7.36
C MET A 424 16.13 -2.62 7.68
N ALA A 425 16.75 -3.24 6.69
CA ALA A 425 17.78 -4.25 6.88
C ALA A 425 18.97 -3.67 7.64
N GLU A 426 19.46 -2.48 7.27
CA GLU A 426 20.51 -1.80 8.04
C GLU A 426 20.02 -1.49 9.46
N ALA A 427 18.80 -0.96 9.62
CA ALA A 427 18.20 -0.59 10.91
C ALA A 427 18.07 -1.80 11.86
N CYS A 428 17.71 -2.96 11.33
CA CYS A 428 17.47 -4.19 12.08
C CYS A 428 18.74 -5.03 12.32
N ARG A 429 19.86 -4.73 11.67
CA ARG A 429 21.15 -5.39 11.97
C ARG A 429 21.54 -5.12 13.43
N GLY A 430 21.83 -6.20 14.16
CA GLY A 430 22.37 -6.11 15.53
C GLY A 430 21.34 -5.88 16.64
N GLY A 431 20.08 -6.32 16.45
CA GLY A 431 18.98 -6.22 17.43
C GLY A 431 19.43 -6.31 18.89
N SER A 432 19.27 -5.24 19.66
CA SER A 432 19.98 -5.07 20.95
C SER A 432 19.22 -5.66 22.15
N ARG A 433 17.91 -5.91 22.03
CA ARG A 433 17.07 -6.44 23.11
C ARG A 433 16.27 -7.65 22.69
N SER A 434 16.09 -8.60 23.60
CA SER A 434 15.31 -9.82 23.35
C SER A 434 13.88 -9.67 23.88
N LEU A 435 12.91 -10.21 23.13
CA LEU A 435 11.55 -10.46 23.56
C LEU A 435 11.33 -11.99 23.54
N SER A 436 10.81 -12.54 24.63
CA SER A 436 10.50 -13.98 24.75
C SER A 436 9.25 -14.41 23.98
N GLY A 437 8.62 -13.47 23.30
CA GLY A 437 7.43 -13.64 22.49
C GLY A 437 6.93 -12.29 22.01
N ILE A 438 5.90 -12.29 21.16
CA ILE A 438 5.25 -11.10 20.65
C ILE A 438 3.74 -11.21 20.82
N PHE A 439 3.14 -10.13 21.32
CA PHE A 439 1.71 -10.05 21.51
C PHE A 439 1.00 -10.19 20.15
N PRO A 440 -0.03 -11.04 20.04
CA PRO A 440 -0.71 -11.24 18.78
C PRO A 440 -1.64 -10.06 18.45
N GLY A 441 -1.43 -9.42 17.31
CA GLY A 441 -2.27 -8.34 16.82
C GLY A 441 -1.75 -7.75 15.51
N SER A 442 -2.44 -6.72 15.04
CA SER A 442 -2.08 -5.95 13.84
C SER A 442 -1.66 -4.53 14.22
N TRP A 443 -1.26 -3.74 13.22
CA TRP A 443 -1.02 -2.31 13.41
C TRP A 443 -2.29 -1.48 13.69
N ILE A 444 -3.47 -2.08 13.57
CA ILE A 444 -4.75 -1.44 13.90
C ILE A 444 -5.24 -1.99 15.24
N ASP A 445 -5.32 -1.10 16.23
CA ASP A 445 -5.82 -1.37 17.60
C ASP A 445 -5.15 -2.55 18.33
N ALA A 446 -3.96 -2.97 17.88
CA ALA A 446 -3.21 -4.11 18.40
C ALA A 446 -4.03 -5.41 18.50
N ASN A 447 -4.92 -5.65 17.53
CA ASN A 447 -5.78 -6.84 17.50
C ASN A 447 -6.12 -7.28 16.06
N PHE A 448 -7.03 -8.26 15.89
CA PHE A 448 -7.45 -8.79 14.58
C PHE A 448 -8.93 -8.53 14.24
N TYR A 449 -9.61 -7.65 14.98
CA TYR A 449 -11.06 -7.45 14.90
C TYR A 449 -11.56 -7.19 13.47
N ILE A 450 -10.85 -6.39 12.69
CA ILE A 450 -11.25 -6.02 11.32
C ILE A 450 -11.36 -7.23 10.38
N TRP A 451 -10.60 -8.32 10.63
CA TRP A 451 -10.54 -9.46 9.71
C TRP A 451 -11.27 -10.72 10.19
N ILE A 452 -11.72 -10.77 11.44
CA ILE A 452 -12.43 -11.94 12.01
C ILE A 452 -13.50 -11.57 13.05
N GLY A 453 -13.61 -10.29 13.40
CA GLY A 453 -14.45 -9.79 14.48
C GLY A 453 -15.90 -9.54 14.09
N HIS A 454 -16.21 -9.26 12.81
CA HIS A 454 -17.61 -9.14 12.38
C HIS A 454 -18.25 -10.50 12.09
N ARG A 455 -19.59 -10.51 12.13
CA ARG A 455 -20.38 -11.72 11.81
C ARG A 455 -20.10 -12.23 10.41
N ASP A 456 -19.97 -11.32 9.45
CA ASP A 456 -19.75 -11.68 8.05
C ASP A 456 -18.31 -12.18 7.84
N ASP A 457 -17.31 -11.63 8.53
CA ASP A 457 -15.94 -12.16 8.53
C ASP A 457 -15.89 -13.58 9.08
N ARG A 458 -16.50 -13.84 10.25
CA ARG A 458 -16.58 -15.20 10.82
C ARG A 458 -17.30 -16.17 9.88
N ARG A 459 -18.33 -15.70 9.18
CA ARG A 459 -19.01 -16.50 8.16
C ARG A 459 -18.06 -16.82 7.01
N ALA A 460 -17.30 -15.85 6.52
CA ALA A 460 -16.30 -16.04 5.46
C ALA A 460 -15.21 -17.04 5.89
N TRP A 461 -14.66 -16.93 7.09
CA TRP A 461 -13.74 -17.92 7.65
C TRP A 461 -14.36 -19.31 7.72
N GLY A 462 -15.63 -19.42 8.15
CA GLY A 462 -16.35 -20.69 8.15
C GLY A 462 -16.54 -21.29 6.74
N GLN A 463 -16.76 -20.45 5.73
CA GLN A 463 -16.84 -20.88 4.32
C GLN A 463 -15.47 -21.31 3.79
N LEU A 464 -14.40 -20.63 4.20
CA LEU A 464 -13.03 -21.00 3.85
C LEU A 464 -12.67 -22.38 4.44
N SER A 465 -13.03 -22.65 5.70
CA SER A 465 -12.88 -23.97 6.33
C SER A 465 -13.65 -25.07 5.58
N ASP A 466 -14.86 -24.78 5.11
CA ASP A 466 -15.66 -25.73 4.31
C ASP A 466 -15.01 -26.00 2.95
N ALA A 467 -14.60 -24.94 2.24
CA ALA A 467 -13.94 -25.06 0.93
C ALA A 467 -12.67 -25.91 1.01
N ARG A 468 -11.86 -25.70 2.06
CA ARG A 468 -10.69 -26.52 2.37
C ARG A 468 -11.02 -28.00 2.57
N SER A 469 -11.99 -28.27 3.44
CA SER A 469 -12.44 -29.64 3.73
C SER A 469 -12.93 -30.35 2.48
N GLY A 470 -13.70 -29.65 1.64
CA GLY A 470 -14.21 -30.16 0.36
C GLY A 470 -13.11 -30.47 -0.65
N HIS A 471 -12.08 -29.61 -0.72
CA HIS A 471 -10.94 -29.79 -1.62
C HIS A 471 -10.02 -30.95 -1.21
N THR A 472 -9.84 -31.19 0.09
CA THR A 472 -9.12 -32.37 0.59
C THR A 472 -9.86 -33.68 0.32
N GLY A 473 -11.20 -33.66 0.26
CA GLY A 473 -12.02 -34.83 -0.07
C GLY A 473 -12.10 -35.20 -1.55
N THR A 474 -11.78 -34.27 -2.47
CA THR A 474 -11.95 -34.45 -3.92
C THR A 474 -10.69 -34.94 -4.66
N ARG A 475 -9.59 -35.25 -3.98
CA ARG A 475 -8.49 -36.06 -4.57
C ARG A 475 -8.93 -37.50 -4.91
N ALA A 476 -10.13 -37.92 -4.50
CA ALA A 476 -10.80 -39.13 -4.96
C ALA A 476 -12.02 -38.78 -5.82
N GLY A 477 -11.83 -38.73 -7.14
CA GLY A 477 -12.90 -38.84 -8.16
C GLY A 477 -13.87 -37.66 -8.29
N VAL A 478 -13.63 -36.78 -9.27
CA VAL A 478 -14.59 -35.74 -9.63
C VAL A 478 -15.69 -36.31 -10.54
N ARG A 479 -16.93 -36.38 -10.04
CA ARG A 479 -18.15 -36.22 -10.86
C ARG A 479 -18.74 -34.85 -10.56
N GLY A 480 -19.15 -34.15 -11.62
CA GLY A 480 -19.46 -32.72 -11.65
C GLY A 480 -20.49 -32.25 -10.62
N ALA A 481 -20.26 -31.04 -10.10
CA ALA A 481 -21.21 -30.30 -9.27
C ALA A 481 -21.96 -29.25 -10.11
N PRO A 482 -23.24 -28.97 -9.79
CA PRO A 482 -24.09 -28.10 -10.59
C PRO A 482 -23.93 -26.62 -10.27
N ASP A 483 -24.35 -25.83 -11.26
CA ASP A 483 -24.46 -24.38 -11.39
C ASP A 483 -24.67 -23.59 -10.07
N CYS A 484 -23.62 -22.94 -9.55
CA CYS A 484 -23.70 -22.01 -8.43
C CYS A 484 -24.16 -20.63 -8.92
N ARG A 485 -25.37 -20.23 -8.51
CA ARG A 485 -25.92 -18.89 -8.75
C ARG A 485 -24.99 -17.79 -8.22
N ARG A 486 -24.66 -16.84 -9.10
CA ARG A 486 -23.85 -15.64 -8.84
C ARG A 486 -24.52 -14.72 -7.81
N GLN A 487 -23.81 -14.42 -6.72
CA GLN A 487 -23.99 -13.19 -5.94
C GLN A 487 -22.65 -12.47 -5.91
N ARG A 488 -22.51 -11.40 -6.70
CA ARG A 488 -21.40 -10.45 -6.60
C ARG A 488 -21.62 -9.61 -5.34
N LEU A 489 -20.91 -9.91 -4.27
CA LEU A 489 -20.70 -9.00 -3.14
C LEU A 489 -19.29 -8.44 -3.28
N VAL A 490 -19.18 -7.26 -3.88
CA VAL A 490 -17.94 -6.47 -3.85
C VAL A 490 -17.93 -5.78 -2.49
N LEU A 491 -17.16 -6.31 -1.54
CA LEU A 491 -16.81 -5.59 -0.32
C LEU A 491 -15.76 -4.54 -0.71
N VAL A 492 -16.24 -3.34 -1.04
CA VAL A 492 -15.38 -2.15 -1.05
C VAL A 492 -15.22 -1.74 0.41
N VAL A 493 -14.05 -2.02 0.98
CA VAL A 493 -13.61 -1.32 2.19
C VAL A 493 -13.51 0.15 1.80
N ARG A 494 -14.42 0.97 2.32
CA ARG A 494 -14.28 2.43 2.22
C ARG A 494 -13.11 2.79 3.14
N GLY A 495 -11.98 3.16 2.55
CA GLY A 495 -10.94 3.92 3.23
C GLY A 495 -11.46 5.26 3.72
#